data_AF-A0A520X112-F1
#
_entry.id   AF-A0A520X112-F1
#
_cell.length_a   1.000
_cell.length_b   1.000
_cell.length_c   1.000
_cell.angle_alpha   90.00
_cell.angle_beta   90.00
_cell.angle_gamma   90.00
#
_symmetry.space_group_name_H-M   'P 1'
#
loop_
_entity.id
_entity.type
_entity.pdbx_description
1 polymer ?
#
loop_
_entity_poly.entity_id
_entity_poly.type
_entity_poly.pdbx_seq_one_letter_code
_entity_poly.pdbx_strand_id
1 'polypeptide(L)'
;MIYQEHLIDVLSPDRSPRDLVVVLEKLLEAGAFSDFLYSLAENDVALRDMATKSYRHPNGYDKLVLISPNEFPVPYELRLHHWLEEGSGSESDIHNHGWDFASHIVFGSLNCEEFERAESGTSYRKIEYLRQNQGSFSFSEGASCDLDMTKSFILKSGETYFQPRGVLHRVSSSTKVGTCTMVLQGATESTVADNYIRPSGAAPQPKSLQKMSMQEYRLKLLELVEKIGRVGDSKLIS
;
A
#
# COMPACT_ATOMS: atom_id res chain seq x y z
N MET A 1 -12.88 11.04 -16.02
CA MET A 1 -12.20 11.26 -17.33
C MET A 1 -10.92 12.07 -17.18
N ILE A 2 -10.93 13.28 -16.58
CA ILE A 2 -9.75 14.15 -16.47
C ILE A 2 -8.51 13.45 -15.86
N TYR A 3 -8.68 12.66 -14.80
CA TYR A 3 -7.55 11.94 -14.19
C TYR A 3 -6.99 10.80 -15.02
N GLN A 4 -7.86 10.05 -15.71
CA GLN A 4 -7.41 8.92 -16.52
C GLN A 4 -6.58 9.39 -17.72
N GLU A 5 -6.95 10.50 -18.35
CA GLU A 5 -6.18 11.11 -19.45
C GLU A 5 -4.83 11.65 -18.95
N HIS A 6 -4.81 12.36 -17.81
CA HIS A 6 -3.56 12.85 -17.23
C HIS A 6 -2.64 11.70 -16.74
N LEU A 7 -3.22 10.61 -16.23
CA LEU A 7 -2.48 9.41 -15.85
C LEU A 7 -1.86 8.73 -17.08
N ILE A 8 -2.59 8.60 -18.19
CA ILE A 8 -2.05 8.01 -19.42
C ILE A 8 -0.82 8.80 -19.92
N ASP A 9 -0.86 10.13 -19.86
CA ASP A 9 0.27 10.99 -20.29
C ASP A 9 1.51 10.82 -19.38
N VAL A 10 1.31 10.55 -18.09
CA VAL A 10 2.39 10.41 -17.12
C VAL A 10 2.98 8.98 -17.08
N LEU A 11 2.21 7.95 -17.47
CA LEU A 11 2.54 6.52 -17.31
C LEU A 11 3.21 5.84 -18.54
N SER A 12 4.08 6.54 -19.28
CA SER A 12 4.75 5.98 -20.48
C SER A 12 5.62 4.73 -20.18
N PRO A 13 5.73 3.76 -21.10
CA PRO A 13 6.19 2.38 -20.83
C PRO A 13 7.68 2.16 -20.53
N ASP A 14 8.57 3.12 -20.83
CA ASP A 14 10.02 2.98 -20.59
C ASP A 14 10.44 3.80 -19.39
N ARG A 15 10.28 3.25 -18.19
CA ARG A 15 10.48 4.01 -16.96
C ARG A 15 11.18 3.22 -15.86
N SER A 16 12.26 3.80 -15.37
CA SER A 16 13.09 3.36 -14.26
C SER A 16 12.32 3.38 -12.93
N PRO A 17 12.81 2.73 -11.86
CA PRO A 17 12.21 2.82 -10.52
C PRO A 17 11.92 4.25 -10.01
N ARG A 18 12.71 5.24 -10.45
CA ARG A 18 12.54 6.67 -10.10
C ARG A 18 11.27 7.29 -10.68
N ASP A 19 10.73 6.70 -11.74
CA ASP A 19 9.56 7.24 -12.40
C ASP A 19 8.29 7.04 -11.59
N LEU A 20 8.19 5.99 -10.76
CA LEU A 20 7.02 5.80 -9.89
C LEU A 20 6.86 6.96 -8.90
N VAL A 21 7.96 7.44 -8.34
CA VAL A 21 7.98 8.59 -7.43
C VAL A 21 7.53 9.85 -8.17
N VAL A 22 8.13 10.11 -9.33
CA VAL A 22 7.78 11.29 -10.16
C VAL A 22 6.32 11.27 -10.60
N VAL A 23 5.79 10.10 -11.00
CA VAL A 23 4.38 9.93 -11.35
C VAL A 23 3.50 10.25 -10.15
N LEU A 24 3.82 9.67 -8.99
CA LEU A 24 3.03 9.84 -7.77
C LEU A 24 3.01 11.30 -7.30
N GLU A 25 4.16 11.98 -7.36
CA GLU A 25 4.28 13.41 -7.03
C GLU A 25 3.46 14.28 -7.98
N LYS A 26 3.49 14.01 -9.29
CA LYS A 26 2.64 14.72 -10.26
C LYS A 26 1.15 14.55 -9.99
N LEU A 27 0.72 13.36 -9.55
CA LEU A 27 -0.67 13.12 -9.17
C LEU A 27 -1.10 13.93 -7.95
N LEU A 28 -0.16 14.25 -7.06
CA LEU A 28 -0.40 15.07 -5.87
C LEU A 28 -0.38 16.56 -6.18
N GLU A 29 0.52 17.01 -7.07
CA GLU A 29 0.63 18.42 -7.49
C GLU A 29 -0.62 18.95 -8.19
N ALA A 30 -1.40 18.07 -8.84
CA ALA A 30 -2.65 18.45 -9.49
C ALA A 30 -3.71 19.04 -8.53
N GLY A 31 -3.48 19.01 -7.21
CA GLY A 31 -4.29 19.71 -6.20
C GLY A 31 -5.71 19.17 -6.05
N ALA A 32 -6.04 18.08 -6.72
CA ALA A 32 -7.42 17.67 -6.93
C ALA A 32 -7.64 16.19 -6.51
N PHE A 33 -6.70 15.62 -5.75
CA PHE A 33 -6.81 14.26 -5.24
C PHE A 33 -8.08 14.02 -4.40
N SER A 34 -8.48 14.97 -3.55
CA SER A 34 -9.77 14.91 -2.83
C SER A 34 -10.96 14.87 -3.79
N ASP A 35 -10.93 15.67 -4.86
CA ASP A 35 -11.98 15.71 -5.87
C ASP A 35 -12.05 14.40 -6.66
N PHE A 36 -10.89 13.78 -6.92
CA PHE A 36 -10.83 12.44 -7.52
C PHE A 36 -11.53 11.41 -6.62
N LEU A 37 -11.18 11.35 -5.33
CA LEU A 37 -11.81 10.42 -4.38
C LEU A 37 -13.32 10.66 -4.27
N TYR A 38 -13.74 11.93 -4.23
CA TYR A 38 -15.15 12.29 -4.22
C TYR A 38 -15.85 11.85 -5.51
N SER A 39 -15.25 12.09 -6.67
CA SER A 39 -15.80 11.66 -7.97
C SER A 39 -15.93 10.13 -8.08
N LEU A 40 -15.01 9.38 -7.47
CA LEU A 40 -15.09 7.93 -7.39
C LEU A 40 -16.22 7.48 -6.45
N ALA A 41 -16.44 8.18 -5.34
CA ALA A 41 -17.53 7.92 -4.39
C ALA A 41 -18.93 8.08 -5.02
N GLU A 42 -19.06 9.05 -5.93
CA GLU A 42 -20.31 9.39 -6.64
C GLU A 42 -20.58 8.53 -7.88
N ASN A 43 -19.56 7.84 -8.42
CA ASN A 43 -19.72 6.99 -9.61
C ASN A 43 -20.00 5.53 -9.21
N ASP A 44 -21.28 5.13 -9.15
CA ASP A 44 -21.71 3.78 -8.76
C ASP A 44 -21.04 2.63 -9.53
N VAL A 45 -20.75 2.82 -10.83
CA VAL A 45 -20.15 1.77 -11.67
C VAL A 45 -18.69 1.57 -11.28
N ALA A 46 -17.92 2.66 -11.25
CA ALA A 46 -16.50 2.62 -10.86
C ALA A 46 -16.34 2.21 -9.39
N LEU A 47 -17.19 2.74 -8.52
CA LEU A 47 -17.21 2.42 -7.09
C LEU A 47 -17.43 0.93 -6.85
N ARG A 48 -18.41 0.32 -7.53
CA ARG A 48 -18.69 -1.11 -7.40
C ARG A 48 -17.47 -1.94 -7.81
N ASP A 49 -16.84 -1.58 -8.94
CA ASP A 49 -15.68 -2.30 -9.42
C ASP A 49 -14.49 -2.20 -8.46
N MET A 50 -14.20 -1.00 -7.95
CA MET A 50 -13.12 -0.76 -6.99
C MET A 50 -13.37 -1.37 -5.61
N ALA A 51 -14.63 -1.39 -5.14
CA ALA A 51 -14.99 -2.01 -3.88
C ALA A 51 -14.65 -3.52 -3.86
N THR A 52 -14.91 -4.25 -4.96
CA THR A 52 -14.56 -5.69 -5.05
C THR A 52 -13.06 -5.98 -4.99
N LYS A 53 -12.25 -4.98 -5.35
CA LYS A 53 -10.77 -5.05 -5.31
C LYS A 53 -10.20 -4.57 -3.97
N SER A 54 -11.00 -3.87 -3.17
CA SER A 54 -10.64 -3.30 -1.88
C SER A 54 -10.94 -4.26 -0.73
N TYR A 55 -10.11 -4.24 0.31
CA TYR A 55 -10.20 -5.18 1.42
C TYR A 55 -9.45 -4.71 2.66
N ARG A 56 -9.81 -5.27 3.82
CA ARG A 56 -9.01 -5.11 5.04
C ARG A 56 -7.79 -6.03 4.98
N HIS A 57 -6.61 -5.43 4.98
CA HIS A 57 -5.35 -6.13 4.88
C HIS A 57 -5.04 -6.85 6.20
N PRO A 58 -4.53 -8.09 6.15
CA PRO A 58 -4.09 -8.84 7.34
C PRO A 58 -3.02 -8.13 8.18
N ASN A 59 -2.33 -7.15 7.61
CA ASN A 59 -1.32 -6.34 8.29
C ASN A 59 -1.92 -5.10 9.00
N GLY A 60 -3.24 -5.06 9.19
CA GLY A 60 -3.90 -4.05 10.05
C GLY A 60 -4.24 -2.72 9.37
N TYR A 61 -4.33 -2.68 8.05
CA TYR A 61 -4.77 -1.49 7.30
C TYR A 61 -5.83 -1.82 6.27
N ASP A 62 -6.59 -0.82 5.84
CA ASP A 62 -7.47 -0.96 4.68
C ASP A 62 -6.70 -0.72 3.39
N LYS A 63 -6.81 -1.66 2.43
CA LYS A 63 -6.33 -1.46 1.06
C LYS A 63 -7.50 -1.04 0.18
N LEU A 64 -7.50 0.23 -0.22
CA LEU A 64 -8.53 0.87 -1.05
C LEU A 64 -7.99 1.02 -2.48
N VAL A 65 -8.41 0.17 -3.41
CA VAL A 65 -7.94 0.23 -4.80
C VAL A 65 -8.66 1.36 -5.51
N LEU A 66 -7.90 2.32 -6.03
CA LEU A 66 -8.42 3.50 -6.73
C LEU A 66 -8.45 3.28 -8.23
N ILE A 67 -7.43 2.62 -8.76
CA ILE A 67 -7.31 2.29 -10.18
C ILE A 67 -6.66 0.92 -10.34
N SER A 68 -7.26 0.08 -11.20
CA SER A 68 -6.81 -1.28 -11.45
C SER A 68 -5.84 -1.37 -12.63
N PRO A 69 -4.88 -2.32 -12.63
CA PRO A 69 -3.87 -2.46 -13.69
C PRO A 69 -4.40 -2.74 -15.10
N ASN A 70 -5.66 -3.18 -15.23
CA ASN A 70 -6.30 -3.39 -16.53
C ASN A 70 -6.85 -2.09 -17.16
N GLU A 71 -6.76 -0.95 -16.47
CA GLU A 71 -7.27 0.33 -16.94
C GLU A 71 -6.22 1.17 -17.68
N PHE A 72 -4.95 0.72 -17.71
CA PHE A 72 -3.84 1.43 -18.35
C PHE A 72 -3.05 0.55 -19.32
N PRO A 73 -2.39 1.14 -20.33
CA PRO A 73 -1.49 0.42 -21.24
C PRO A 73 -0.25 -0.17 -20.54
N VAL A 74 0.06 0.30 -19.32
CA VAL A 74 1.12 -0.23 -18.45
C VAL A 74 0.46 -0.69 -17.14
N PRO A 75 0.79 -1.89 -16.60
CA PRO A 75 0.03 -2.52 -15.52
C PRO A 75 0.32 -1.89 -14.15
N TYR A 76 -0.06 -0.63 -13.96
CA TYR A 76 0.05 0.09 -12.69
C TYR A 76 -1.21 -0.08 -11.84
N GLU A 77 -1.05 -0.25 -10.52
CA GLU A 77 -2.16 -0.21 -9.56
C GLU A 77 -2.00 1.00 -8.66
N LEU A 78 -3.01 1.88 -8.61
CA LEU A 78 -3.09 2.99 -7.66
C LEU A 78 -4.03 2.61 -6.52
N ARG A 79 -3.59 2.81 -5.29
CA ARG A 79 -4.38 2.47 -4.09
C ARG A 79 -4.05 3.37 -2.92
N LEU A 80 -4.91 3.36 -1.91
CA LEU A 80 -4.62 3.88 -0.58
C LEU A 80 -4.40 2.74 0.39
N HIS A 81 -3.48 2.96 1.33
CA HIS A 81 -3.42 2.22 2.58
C HIS A 81 -3.89 3.14 3.69
N HIS A 82 -4.88 2.71 4.48
CA HIS A 82 -5.40 3.48 5.60
C HIS A 82 -5.31 2.67 6.90
N TRP A 83 -4.42 3.09 7.79
CA TRP A 83 -4.30 2.59 9.15
C TRP A 83 -5.13 3.47 10.08
N LEU A 84 -6.08 2.86 10.81
CA LEU A 84 -7.03 3.60 11.64
C LEU A 84 -6.45 4.01 12.99
N GLU A 85 -5.53 3.22 13.55
CA GLU A 85 -5.03 3.38 14.92
C GLU A 85 -3.49 3.46 14.97
N GLU A 86 -2.97 4.07 16.03
CA GLU A 86 -1.54 4.02 16.35
C GLU A 86 -1.10 2.56 16.58
N GLY A 87 0.09 2.20 16.10
CA GLY A 87 0.60 0.84 16.22
C GLY A 87 -0.07 -0.17 15.29
N SER A 88 -1.11 0.21 14.52
CA SER A 88 -1.65 -0.67 13.48
C SER A 88 -0.54 -1.09 12.53
N GLY A 89 -0.36 -2.41 12.38
CA GLY A 89 0.74 -3.01 11.61
C GLY A 89 2.00 -3.36 12.41
N SER A 90 2.08 -3.07 13.72
CA SER A 90 3.23 -3.48 14.56
C SER A 90 3.42 -4.99 14.60
N GLU A 91 2.31 -5.73 14.57
CA GLU A 91 2.28 -7.19 14.54
C GLU A 91 2.33 -7.76 13.11
N SER A 92 2.56 -6.92 12.10
CA SER A 92 2.68 -7.41 10.73
C SER A 92 3.96 -8.22 10.53
N ASP A 93 3.85 -9.22 9.66
CA ASP A 93 4.98 -10.05 9.26
C ASP A 93 6.03 -9.20 8.54
N ILE A 94 7.31 -9.54 8.69
CA ILE A 94 8.36 -8.96 7.85
C ILE A 94 8.19 -9.54 6.46
N HIS A 95 8.11 -8.72 5.42
CA HIS A 95 7.79 -9.22 4.09
C HIS A 95 8.46 -8.42 2.99
N ASN A 96 8.47 -8.98 1.79
CA ASN A 96 8.81 -8.26 0.56
C ASN A 96 7.66 -8.32 -0.44
N HIS A 97 7.90 -7.69 -1.60
CA HIS A 97 6.95 -7.62 -2.71
C HIS A 97 7.61 -8.13 -3.98
N GLY A 98 6.79 -8.70 -4.87
CA GLY A 98 7.19 -9.11 -6.21
C GLY A 98 7.11 -7.99 -7.26
N TRP A 99 7.00 -6.75 -6.81
CA TRP A 99 6.90 -5.54 -7.63
C TRP A 99 7.58 -4.37 -6.89
N ASP A 100 8.04 -3.41 -7.67
CA ASP A 100 8.46 -2.11 -7.17
C ASP A 100 7.23 -1.24 -6.87
N PHE A 101 7.33 -0.33 -5.88
CA PHE A 101 6.30 0.68 -5.67
C PHE A 101 6.86 2.00 -5.16
N ALA A 102 6.15 3.09 -5.44
CA ALA A 102 6.30 4.36 -4.74
C ALA A 102 5.11 4.58 -3.81
N SER A 103 5.35 5.24 -2.69
CA SER A 103 4.34 5.52 -1.69
C SER A 103 4.53 6.92 -1.09
N HIS A 104 3.45 7.67 -0.96
CA HIS A 104 3.44 9.02 -0.43
C HIS A 104 2.59 9.07 0.83
N ILE A 105 3.10 9.70 1.90
CA ILE A 105 2.35 9.87 3.15
C ILE A 105 1.38 11.04 3.00
N VAL A 106 0.10 10.74 2.78
CA VAL A 106 -0.95 11.78 2.63
C VAL A 106 -1.16 12.49 3.96
N PHE A 107 -1.34 11.73 5.04
CA PHE A 107 -1.37 12.24 6.42
C PHE A 107 -0.89 11.18 7.41
N GLY A 108 -0.55 11.62 8.62
CA GLY A 108 -0.01 10.74 9.67
C GLY A 108 1.49 10.48 9.47
N SER A 109 1.95 9.31 9.92
CA SER A 109 3.33 8.87 9.75
C SER A 109 3.47 7.37 9.91
N LEU A 110 4.48 6.81 9.25
CA LEU A 110 4.85 5.39 9.33
C LEU A 110 6.16 5.22 10.07
N ASN A 111 6.22 4.25 10.98
CA ASN A 111 7.47 3.63 11.39
C ASN A 111 7.84 2.59 10.35
N CYS A 112 9.03 2.70 9.78
CA CYS A 112 9.56 1.81 8.75
C CYS A 112 10.79 1.09 9.29
N GLU A 113 10.83 -0.22 9.08
CA GLU A 113 11.96 -1.07 9.46
C GLU A 113 12.37 -1.90 8.24
N GLU A 114 13.66 -1.94 7.92
CA GLU A 114 14.24 -2.79 6.86
C GLU A 114 15.06 -3.91 7.47
N PHE A 115 15.06 -5.07 6.82
CA PHE A 115 15.70 -6.29 7.30
C PHE A 115 16.55 -6.93 6.20
N GLU A 116 17.60 -7.63 6.62
CA GLU A 116 18.40 -8.48 5.76
C GLU A 116 18.55 -9.88 6.38
N ARG A 117 18.87 -10.87 5.54
CA ARG A 117 19.20 -12.22 6.00
C ARG A 117 20.57 -12.19 6.66
N ALA A 118 20.68 -12.77 7.84
CA ALA A 118 21.90 -12.82 8.62
C ALA A 118 22.35 -14.27 8.87
N GLU A 119 23.64 -14.45 9.16
CA GLU A 119 24.19 -15.76 9.60
C GLU A 119 23.80 -16.10 11.04
N SER A 120 23.45 -15.08 11.83
CA SER A 120 22.96 -15.18 13.20
C SER A 120 22.02 -14.03 13.49
N GLY A 121 20.92 -14.26 14.20
CA GLY A 121 20.00 -13.19 14.56
C GLY A 121 18.74 -13.71 15.25
N THR A 122 17.63 -12.98 15.09
CA THR A 122 16.33 -13.55 15.48
C THR A 122 15.88 -14.50 14.38
N SER A 123 15.60 -15.75 14.74
CA SER A 123 15.12 -16.74 13.77
C SER A 123 13.64 -16.52 13.45
N TYR A 124 13.28 -16.53 12.18
CA TYR A 124 11.90 -16.40 11.69
C TYR A 124 11.51 -17.61 10.84
N ARG A 125 10.23 -17.97 10.90
CA ARG A 125 9.65 -18.96 9.98
C ARG A 125 9.33 -18.28 8.65
N LYS A 126 9.91 -18.78 7.57
CA LYS A 126 9.65 -18.28 6.22
C LYS A 126 8.38 -18.89 5.66
N ILE A 127 7.45 -18.05 5.21
CA ILE A 127 6.26 -18.43 4.46
C ILE A 127 6.33 -17.75 3.10
N GLU A 128 6.22 -18.54 2.04
CA GLU A 128 6.16 -18.03 0.67
C GLU A 128 4.70 -17.95 0.26
N TYR A 129 4.22 -16.74 -0.01
CA TYR A 129 2.87 -16.52 -0.53
C TYR A 129 2.93 -16.42 -2.05
N LEU A 130 2.20 -17.29 -2.72
CA LEU A 130 2.00 -17.25 -4.17
C LEU A 130 0.66 -16.58 -4.47
N ARG A 131 0.73 -15.45 -5.16
CA ARG A 131 -0.45 -14.75 -5.67
C ARG A 131 -1.09 -15.56 -6.79
N GLN A 132 -2.37 -15.87 -6.64
CA GLN A 132 -3.19 -16.51 -7.66
C GLN A 132 -4.13 -15.49 -8.33
N ASN A 133 -4.94 -15.96 -9.27
CA ASN A 133 -5.97 -15.15 -9.92
C ASN A 133 -7.06 -14.73 -8.91
N GLN A 134 -7.63 -13.53 -9.10
CA GLN A 134 -8.75 -13.00 -8.29
C GLN A 134 -8.47 -12.76 -6.80
N GLY A 135 -7.19 -12.62 -6.41
CA GLY A 135 -6.83 -12.23 -5.04
C GLY A 135 -6.90 -13.36 -4.01
N SER A 136 -6.87 -14.62 -4.47
CA SER A 136 -6.51 -15.75 -3.61
C SER A 136 -4.99 -15.89 -3.52
N PHE A 137 -4.54 -16.47 -2.41
CA PHE A 137 -3.14 -16.78 -2.16
C PHE A 137 -3.03 -18.25 -1.74
N SER A 138 -2.10 -18.98 -2.35
CA SER A 138 -1.58 -20.22 -1.75
C SER A 138 -0.30 -19.90 -0.99
N PHE A 139 0.10 -20.77 -0.07
CA PHE A 139 1.35 -20.62 0.65
C PHE A 139 2.12 -21.93 0.74
N SER A 140 3.44 -21.83 0.86
CA SER A 140 4.34 -22.90 1.22
C SER A 140 5.23 -22.47 2.38
N GLU A 141 5.58 -23.41 3.25
CA GLU A 141 6.59 -23.17 4.27
C GLU A 141 7.98 -23.31 3.64
N GLY A 142 8.80 -22.29 3.83
CA GLY A 142 10.22 -22.30 3.49
C GLY A 142 11.07 -22.64 4.71
N ALA A 143 12.39 -22.74 4.50
CA ALA A 143 13.32 -22.88 5.61
C ALA A 143 13.31 -21.63 6.49
N SER A 144 13.33 -21.82 7.82
CA SER A 144 13.55 -20.72 8.76
C SER A 144 14.84 -19.98 8.43
N CYS A 145 14.85 -18.68 8.71
CA CYS A 145 15.95 -17.80 8.39
C CYS A 145 16.14 -16.78 9.50
N ASP A 146 17.38 -16.50 9.84
CA ASP A 146 17.73 -15.44 10.77
C ASP A 146 17.73 -14.11 10.04
N LEU A 147 17.05 -13.12 10.62
CA LEU A 147 16.97 -11.77 10.09
C LEU A 147 17.49 -10.77 11.11
N ASP A 148 18.20 -9.76 10.60
CA ASP A 148 18.62 -8.59 11.35
C ASP A 148 17.96 -7.33 10.79
N MET A 149 17.57 -6.43 11.69
CA MET A 149 17.06 -5.11 11.32
C MET A 149 18.24 -4.20 10.96
N THR A 150 18.30 -3.77 9.70
CA THR A 150 19.40 -2.95 9.19
C THR A 150 19.10 -1.46 9.26
N LYS A 151 17.81 -1.08 9.21
CA LYS A 151 17.36 0.31 9.34
C LYS A 151 16.04 0.42 10.09
N SER A 152 15.88 1.53 10.80
CA SER A 152 14.61 1.95 11.39
C SER A 152 14.50 3.47 11.27
N PHE A 153 13.39 3.96 10.71
CA PHE A 153 13.16 5.38 10.47
C PHE A 153 11.67 5.71 10.44
N ILE A 154 11.34 7.01 10.46
CA ILE A 154 9.96 7.51 10.42
C ILE A 154 9.76 8.32 9.16
N LEU A 155 8.70 8.01 8.41
CA LEU A 155 8.21 8.82 7.29
C LEU A 155 6.96 9.59 7.71
N LYS A 156 6.89 10.88 7.42
CA LYS A 156 5.85 11.81 7.83
C LYS A 156 5.05 12.32 6.64
N SER A 157 3.88 12.90 6.92
CA SER A 157 3.02 13.55 5.92
C SER A 157 3.81 14.46 4.97
N GLY A 158 3.58 14.29 3.67
CA GLY A 158 4.27 14.99 2.60
C GLY A 158 5.52 14.29 2.07
N GLU A 159 6.04 13.26 2.75
CA GLU A 159 7.20 12.52 2.26
C GLU A 159 6.80 11.41 1.28
N THR A 160 7.58 11.27 0.22
CA THR A 160 7.47 10.18 -0.76
C THR A 160 8.66 9.25 -0.63
N TYR A 161 8.44 7.95 -0.70
CA TYR A 161 9.50 6.95 -0.74
C TYR A 161 9.31 5.94 -1.85
N PHE A 162 10.42 5.34 -2.26
CA PHE A 162 10.46 4.24 -3.18
C PHE A 162 10.83 2.96 -2.43
N GLN A 163 10.11 1.88 -2.71
CA GLN A 163 10.37 0.57 -2.16
C GLN A 163 10.71 -0.41 -3.29
N PRO A 164 11.99 -0.83 -3.38
CA PRO A 164 12.37 -1.86 -4.34
C PRO A 164 11.76 -3.21 -3.98
N ARG A 165 11.46 -3.99 -5.02
CA ARG A 165 11.07 -5.39 -4.89
C ARG A 165 12.12 -6.20 -4.14
N GLY A 166 11.67 -7.22 -3.43
CA GLY A 166 12.57 -8.13 -2.70
C GLY A 166 13.15 -7.59 -1.39
N VAL A 167 13.16 -6.27 -1.16
CA VAL A 167 13.58 -5.68 0.12
C VAL A 167 12.59 -6.08 1.22
N LEU A 168 13.12 -6.65 2.30
CA LEU A 168 12.33 -7.06 3.45
C LEU A 168 12.06 -5.85 4.33
N HIS A 169 10.80 -5.61 4.64
CA HIS A 169 10.41 -4.53 5.52
C HIS A 169 9.23 -4.88 6.42
N ARG A 170 9.04 -4.01 7.40
CA ARG A 170 7.81 -3.90 8.19
C ARG A 170 7.44 -2.43 8.31
N VAL A 171 6.14 -2.15 8.26
CA VAL A 171 5.61 -0.79 8.47
C VAL A 171 4.48 -0.81 9.48
N SER A 172 4.41 0.23 10.31
CA SER A 172 3.31 0.44 11.24
C SER A 172 2.94 1.92 11.33
N SER A 173 1.67 2.21 11.60
CA SER A 173 1.24 3.58 11.87
C SER A 173 1.87 4.09 13.17
N SER A 174 2.46 5.28 13.14
CA SER A 174 3.10 5.88 14.31
C SER A 174 2.31 7.03 14.94
N THR A 175 1.03 7.19 14.57
CA THR A 175 0.18 8.28 15.06
C THR A 175 -1.21 7.81 15.49
N LYS A 176 -1.77 8.50 16.50
CA LYS A 176 -3.14 8.29 17.01
C LYS A 176 -4.24 8.74 16.04
N VAL A 177 -3.91 9.68 15.16
CA VAL A 177 -4.86 10.18 14.16
C VAL A 177 -5.02 9.22 12.98
N GLY A 178 -4.33 8.09 12.98
CA GLY A 178 -4.25 7.17 11.85
C GLY A 178 -3.32 7.69 10.74
N THR A 179 -2.99 6.82 9.81
CA THR A 179 -2.04 7.11 8.72
C THR A 179 -2.67 6.70 7.40
N CYS A 180 -2.54 7.56 6.38
CA CYS A 180 -2.95 7.24 5.02
C CYS A 180 -1.79 7.45 4.05
N THR A 181 -1.54 6.46 3.20
CA THR A 181 -0.57 6.58 2.12
C THR A 181 -1.23 6.31 0.78
N MET A 182 -0.77 7.04 -0.25
CA MET A 182 -1.08 6.73 -1.64
C MET A 182 0.06 5.92 -2.23
N VAL A 183 -0.26 4.76 -2.79
CA VAL A 183 0.71 3.80 -3.30
C VAL A 183 0.48 3.58 -4.79
N LEU A 184 1.54 3.79 -5.58
CA LEU A 184 1.61 3.43 -6.98
C LEU A 184 2.51 2.21 -7.12
N GLN A 185 1.90 1.08 -7.46
CA GLN A 185 2.60 -0.17 -7.72
C GLN A 185 2.94 -0.30 -9.20
N GLY A 186 4.18 -0.67 -9.49
CA GLY A 186 4.68 -1.04 -10.80
C GLY A 186 4.23 -2.43 -11.29
N ALA A 187 4.80 -2.84 -12.43
CA ALA A 187 4.56 -4.16 -12.99
C ALA A 187 4.94 -5.27 -12.01
N THR A 188 4.18 -6.36 -12.03
CA THR A 188 4.48 -7.56 -11.24
C THR A 188 5.57 -8.36 -11.93
N GLU A 189 6.75 -8.44 -11.32
CA GLU A 189 7.89 -9.23 -11.80
C GLU A 189 7.97 -10.61 -11.15
N SER A 190 7.38 -10.77 -9.96
CA SER A 190 7.26 -12.04 -9.24
C SER A 190 5.87 -12.19 -8.66
N THR A 191 5.30 -13.39 -8.77
CA THR A 191 4.05 -13.76 -8.10
C THR A 191 4.27 -14.30 -6.69
N VAL A 192 5.53 -14.50 -6.29
CA VAL A 192 5.94 -15.00 -4.98
C VAL A 192 6.42 -13.83 -4.11
N ALA A 193 5.90 -13.76 -2.89
CA ALA A 193 6.33 -12.85 -1.84
C ALA A 193 6.74 -13.63 -0.59
N ASP A 194 7.91 -13.31 -0.04
CA ASP A 194 8.40 -13.89 1.21
C ASP A 194 7.76 -13.14 2.38
N ASN A 195 7.27 -13.89 3.38
CA ASN A 195 6.82 -13.39 4.67
C ASN A 195 7.59 -14.15 5.77
N TYR A 196 8.05 -13.44 6.79
CA TYR A 196 8.83 -13.98 7.89
C TYR A 196 8.07 -13.73 9.18
N ILE A 197 7.53 -14.81 9.74
CA ILE A 197 6.70 -14.82 10.93
C ILE A 197 7.59 -15.12 12.13
N ARG A 198 7.40 -14.39 13.23
CA ARG A 198 8.10 -14.71 14.49
C ARG A 198 7.83 -16.17 14.91
N PRO A 199 8.77 -16.85 15.59
CA PRO A 199 8.56 -18.23 16.05
C PRO A 199 7.34 -18.40 16.96
N SER A 200 7.08 -17.40 17.81
CA SER A 200 5.91 -17.33 18.68
C SER A 200 4.64 -16.84 17.98
N GLY A 201 4.73 -16.44 16.70
CA GLY A 201 3.59 -16.00 15.91
C GLY A 201 2.66 -17.17 15.57
N ALA A 202 1.39 -16.87 15.30
CA ALA A 202 0.41 -17.88 14.91
C ALA A 202 0.86 -18.66 13.67
N ALA A 203 0.38 -19.89 13.52
CA ALA A 203 0.57 -20.64 12.28
C ALA A 203 -0.03 -19.86 11.10
N PRO A 204 0.61 -19.88 9.91
CA PRO A 204 0.04 -19.27 8.72
C PRO A 204 -1.31 -19.92 8.44
N GLN A 205 -2.35 -19.09 8.33
CA GLN A 205 -3.67 -19.52 7.90
C GLN A 205 -3.90 -19.06 6.46
N PRO A 206 -4.74 -19.76 5.67
CA PRO A 206 -5.26 -19.21 4.43
C PRO A 206 -5.88 -17.83 4.71
N LYS A 207 -5.25 -16.77 4.21
CA LYS A 207 -5.73 -15.40 4.42
C LYS A 207 -6.89 -15.17 3.44
N SER A 208 -8.12 -15.37 3.87
CA SER A 208 -9.28 -14.88 3.12
C SER A 208 -9.30 -13.36 3.24
N LEU A 209 -9.29 -12.67 2.09
CA LEU A 209 -9.36 -11.22 2.11
C LEU A 209 -10.75 -10.81 2.56
N GLN A 210 -10.83 -10.01 3.62
CA GLN A 210 -12.07 -9.40 4.05
C GLN A 210 -12.43 -8.28 3.06
N LYS A 211 -13.13 -8.64 1.99
CA LYS A 211 -13.55 -7.73 0.92
C LYS A 211 -14.51 -6.67 1.45
N MET A 212 -14.42 -5.47 0.88
CA MET A 212 -15.30 -4.37 1.25
C MET A 212 -16.61 -4.42 0.49
N SER A 213 -17.69 -4.06 1.16
CA SER A 213 -18.94 -3.74 0.46
C SER A 213 -18.83 -2.40 -0.27
N MET A 214 -19.68 -2.18 -1.28
CA MET A 214 -19.76 -0.89 -1.98
C MET A 214 -20.07 0.27 -1.02
N GLN A 215 -20.96 0.04 -0.04
CA GLN A 215 -21.31 1.06 0.95
C GLN A 215 -20.15 1.38 1.88
N GLU A 216 -19.46 0.35 2.38
CA GLU A 216 -18.27 0.51 3.21
C GLU A 216 -17.16 1.27 2.47
N TYR A 217 -16.90 0.88 1.22
CA TYR A 217 -15.91 1.53 0.38
C TYR A 217 -16.21 3.01 0.16
N ARG A 218 -17.47 3.35 -0.16
CA ARG A 218 -17.93 4.75 -0.29
C ARG A 218 -17.68 5.54 0.99
N LEU A 219 -18.09 5.02 2.15
CA LEU A 219 -17.94 5.73 3.42
C LEU A 219 -16.47 6.02 3.73
N LYS A 220 -15.58 5.06 3.47
CA LYS A 220 -14.13 5.24 3.65
C LYS A 220 -13.57 6.31 2.70
N LEU A 221 -14.00 6.34 1.45
CA LEU A 221 -13.57 7.40 0.51
C LEU A 221 -14.01 8.78 1.00
N LEU A 222 -15.28 8.93 1.41
CA LEU A 222 -15.81 10.21 1.89
C LEU A 222 -15.13 10.68 3.19
N GLU A 223 -14.86 9.76 4.12
CA GLU A 223 -14.07 10.06 5.33
C GLU A 223 -12.68 10.61 4.97
N LEU A 224 -12.02 9.98 4.00
CA LEU A 224 -10.70 10.42 3.55
C LEU A 224 -10.76 11.77 2.82
N VAL A 225 -11.81 12.05 2.03
CA VAL A 225 -12.03 13.37 1.42
C VAL A 225 -12.08 14.46 2.48
N GLU A 226 -12.90 14.29 3.52
CA GLU A 226 -13.01 15.27 4.60
C GLU A 226 -11.67 15.48 5.33
N LYS A 227 -10.96 14.38 5.62
CA LYS A 227 -9.70 14.42 6.35
C LYS A 227 -8.58 15.08 5.54
N ILE A 228 -8.50 14.78 4.24
CA ILE A 228 -7.53 15.39 3.33
C ILE A 228 -7.82 16.88 3.14
N GLY A 229 -9.09 17.26 2.98
CA GLY A 229 -9.51 18.66 2.88
C GLY A 229 -9.06 19.50 4.09
N ARG A 230 -9.27 18.99 5.31
CA ARG A 230 -8.81 19.65 6.55
C ARG A 230 -7.29 19.82 6.62
N VAL A 231 -6.52 18.84 6.11
CA VAL A 231 -5.05 18.93 6.06
C VAL A 231 -4.60 19.97 5.04
N GLY A 232 -5.26 20.06 3.88
CA GLY A 232 -4.99 21.08 2.87
C GLY A 232 -5.16 22.51 3.41
N ASP A 233 -6.22 22.77 4.17
CA ASP A 233 -6.49 24.07 4.78
C ASP A 233 -5.44 24.45 5.85
N SER A 234 -4.87 23.46 6.56
CA SER A 234 -3.84 23.71 7.58
C SER A 234 -2.47 24.11 7.03
N LYS A 235 -2.18 23.85 5.74
CA LYS A 235 -0.95 24.32 5.09
C LYS A 235 -1.07 25.77 4.57
N LEU A 236 -2.24 26.40 4.68
CA LEU A 236 -2.47 27.81 4.35
C LEU A 236 -2.31 28.74 5.57
N ILE A 237 -1.97 28.20 6.74
CA ILE A 237 -1.71 28.95 7.97
C ILE A 237 -0.35 28.52 8.55
N SER A 238 0.72 28.70 7.77
CA SER A 238 2.10 28.70 8.29
C SER A 238 2.96 29.67 7.50
#